data_AF-A0A917X6B0-F1
#
_entry.id   AF-A0A917X6B0-F1
#
_cell.length_a   1.000
_cell.length_b   1.000
_cell.length_c   1.000
_cell.angle_alpha   90.00
_cell.angle_beta   90.00
_cell.angle_gamma   90.00
#
_symmetry.space_group_name_H-M   'P 1'
#
loop_
_entity.id
_entity.type
_entity.pdbx_description
1 polymer ?
#
loop_
_entity_poly.entity_id
_entity_poly.type
_entity_poly.pdbx_seq_one_letter_code
_entity_poly.pdbx_strand_id
1 'polypeptide(L)'
;MFRGTHPDLGRAVGRALAAARELGHPRAGSEHLLLALTTGTVGSVLGRHGVTAAAVRAAVGRAAPLGAGAAADRDALAPFGIDLDRLGLTPAVLDRAPAREPLLPFGAAEARRWCASMRPPLGLDAQAAFEASLRLALARRERDHRPEHLALVLVALDPGAAWVLADIDADPGTLLADLAEAFPPPRRNALLRADRRIGRRSRGGDLIRRYQRTTGRVVREAGAVPALIGG
;
A
#
# COMPACT_ATOMS: atom_id res chain seq x y z
N MET A 1 -3.21 -12.59 -21.40
CA MET A 1 -3.29 -13.35 -20.14
C MET A 1 -2.43 -12.68 -19.08
N PHE A 2 -2.91 -12.60 -17.84
CA PHE A 2 -2.14 -12.12 -16.68
C PHE A 2 -1.13 -13.20 -16.27
N ARG A 3 0.10 -12.79 -15.93
CA ARG A 3 1.25 -13.68 -15.68
C ARG A 3 1.57 -13.84 -14.19
N GLY A 4 0.95 -13.03 -13.32
CA GLY A 4 1.16 -13.08 -11.87
C GLY A 4 2.06 -11.97 -11.34
N THR A 5 2.59 -12.19 -10.14
CA THR A 5 3.52 -11.29 -9.44
C THR A 5 4.88 -11.26 -10.14
N HIS A 6 5.35 -10.08 -10.50
CA HIS A 6 6.66 -9.90 -11.10
C HIS A 6 7.77 -10.24 -10.09
N PRO A 7 8.88 -10.87 -10.48
CA PRO A 7 9.97 -11.22 -9.58
C PRO A 7 10.50 -10.05 -8.75
N ASP A 8 10.55 -8.84 -9.33
CA ASP A 8 11.00 -7.62 -8.65
C ASP A 8 10.08 -7.23 -7.49
N LEU A 9 8.77 -7.43 -7.65
CA LEU A 9 7.80 -7.20 -6.58
C LEU A 9 7.96 -8.26 -5.49
N GLY A 10 8.15 -9.52 -5.85
CA GLY A 10 8.49 -10.58 -4.90
C GLY A 10 9.75 -10.25 -4.08
N ARG A 11 10.80 -9.74 -4.72
CA ARG A 11 12.01 -9.27 -4.03
C ARG A 11 11.78 -8.03 -3.17
N ALA A 12 10.88 -7.12 -3.55
CA ALA A 12 10.49 -5.99 -2.71
C ALA A 12 9.78 -6.48 -1.43
N VAL A 13 8.80 -7.38 -1.55
CA VAL A 13 8.13 -7.97 -0.39
C VAL A 13 9.13 -8.72 0.50
N GLY A 14 10.03 -9.52 -0.08
CA GLY A 14 11.09 -10.21 0.68
C GLY A 14 12.00 -9.26 1.48
N ARG A 15 12.36 -8.10 0.90
CA ARG A 15 13.11 -7.05 1.60
C ARG A 15 12.32 -6.38 2.72
N ALA A 16 11.02 -6.17 2.53
CA ALA A 16 10.15 -5.63 3.59
C ALA A 16 10.08 -6.57 4.79
N LEU A 17 9.93 -7.87 4.54
CA LEU A 17 9.95 -8.91 5.58
C LEU A 17 11.31 -8.98 6.28
N ALA A 18 12.41 -8.84 5.54
CA ALA A 18 13.75 -8.78 6.11
C ALA A 18 13.93 -7.57 7.03
N ALA A 19 13.50 -6.39 6.58
CA ALA A 19 13.56 -5.17 7.40
C ALA A 19 12.75 -5.30 8.69
N ALA A 20 11.54 -5.87 8.64
CA ALA A 20 10.75 -6.10 9.85
C ALA A 20 11.47 -7.03 10.84
N ARG A 21 12.13 -8.10 10.35
CA ARG A 21 12.93 -9.00 11.19
C ARG A 21 14.14 -8.32 11.80
N GLU A 22 14.88 -7.56 11.00
CA GLU A 22 16.06 -6.80 11.46
C GLU A 22 15.71 -5.80 12.56
N LEU A 23 14.53 -5.20 12.49
CA LEU A 23 14.04 -4.22 13.46
C LEU A 23 13.30 -4.87 14.66
N GLY A 24 13.18 -6.19 14.69
CA GLY A 24 12.46 -6.91 15.76
C GLY A 24 10.94 -6.66 15.74
N HIS A 25 10.38 -6.20 14.62
CA HIS A 25 8.97 -5.92 14.50
C HIS A 25 8.18 -7.22 14.28
N PRO A 26 7.06 -7.43 15.00
CA PRO A 26 6.31 -8.69 14.95
C PRO A 26 5.56 -8.90 13.63
N ARG A 27 5.52 -7.87 12.77
CA ARG A 27 4.87 -7.85 11.46
C ARG A 27 5.57 -6.86 10.53
N ALA A 28 5.39 -7.06 9.23
CA ALA A 28 5.77 -6.07 8.22
C ALA A 28 4.55 -5.21 7.84
N GLY A 29 4.52 -3.95 8.30
CA GLY A 29 3.54 -2.95 7.90
C GLY A 29 3.86 -2.24 6.58
N SER A 30 3.02 -1.26 6.22
CA SER A 30 3.14 -0.48 4.98
C SER A 30 4.44 0.30 4.91
N GLU A 31 4.96 0.75 6.06
CA GLU A 31 6.27 1.40 6.19
C GLU A 31 7.44 0.51 5.76
N HIS A 32 7.34 -0.82 5.97
CA HIS A 32 8.36 -1.77 5.54
C HIS A 32 8.28 -2.02 4.03
N LEU A 33 7.07 -2.04 3.46
CA LEU A 33 6.88 -2.11 2.02
C LEU A 33 7.44 -0.85 1.34
N LEU A 34 7.15 0.34 1.88
CA LEU A 34 7.70 1.60 1.38
C LEU A 34 9.24 1.60 1.47
N LEU A 35 9.80 1.17 2.61
CA LEU A 35 11.26 1.03 2.79
C LEU A 35 11.87 0.13 1.71
N ALA A 36 11.27 -1.02 1.43
CA ALA A 36 11.79 -1.95 0.42
C ALA A 36 11.74 -1.40 -1.01
N LEU A 37 10.77 -0.53 -1.31
CA LEU A 37 10.61 0.09 -2.63
C LEU A 37 11.70 1.14 -2.92
N THR A 38 12.32 1.74 -1.89
CA THR A 38 13.41 2.72 -2.05
C THR A 38 14.64 2.18 -2.78
N THR A 39 14.83 0.86 -2.81
CA THR A 39 15.98 0.18 -3.43
C THR A 39 15.60 -0.59 -4.71
N GLY A 40 14.46 -0.28 -5.33
CA GLY A 40 13.94 -0.97 -6.52
C GLY A 40 13.70 -0.03 -7.71
N THR A 41 12.92 -0.51 -8.69
CA THR A 41 12.58 0.22 -9.92
C THR A 41 11.98 1.61 -9.69
N VAL A 42 11.22 1.77 -8.60
CA VAL A 42 10.60 3.05 -8.21
C VAL A 42 11.50 3.93 -7.33
N GLY A 43 12.65 3.40 -6.89
CA GLY A 43 13.53 4.02 -5.90
C GLY A 43 14.10 5.36 -6.34
N SER A 44 14.39 5.53 -7.64
CA SER A 44 14.86 6.81 -8.16
C SER A 44 13.79 7.91 -8.07
N VAL A 45 12.52 7.58 -8.35
CA VAL A 45 11.40 8.52 -8.20
C VAL A 45 11.20 8.84 -6.73
N LEU A 46 11.16 7.83 -5.86
CA LEU A 46 11.06 8.02 -4.41
C LEU A 46 12.19 8.91 -3.86
N GLY A 47 13.43 8.67 -4.30
CA GLY A 47 14.60 9.42 -3.85
C GLY A 47 14.58 10.91 -4.25
N ARG A 48 14.00 11.27 -5.41
CA ARG A 48 13.82 12.67 -5.81
C ARG A 48 12.92 13.46 -4.86
N HIS A 49 12.04 12.77 -4.13
CA HIS A 49 11.13 13.34 -3.14
C HIS A 49 11.63 13.13 -1.70
N GLY A 50 12.92 12.84 -1.50
CA GLY A 50 13.49 12.63 -0.17
C GLY A 50 13.13 11.28 0.48
N VAL A 51 12.33 10.44 -0.19
CA VAL A 51 11.93 9.10 0.28
C VAL A 51 13.07 8.10 0.11
N THR A 52 14.13 8.30 0.89
CA THR A 52 15.33 7.46 0.90
C THR A 52 15.20 6.31 1.90
N ALA A 53 15.99 5.24 1.70
CA ALA A 53 16.01 4.12 2.64
C ALA A 53 16.34 4.56 4.09
N ALA A 54 17.25 5.53 4.23
CA ALA A 54 17.64 6.06 5.54
C ALA A 54 16.50 6.84 6.21
N ALA A 55 15.86 7.75 5.46
CA ALA A 55 14.74 8.56 5.98
C ALA A 55 13.56 7.66 6.38
N VAL A 56 13.17 6.71 5.52
CA VAL A 56 12.09 5.77 5.82
C VAL A 56 12.45 4.88 7.01
N ARG A 57 13.70 4.41 7.13
CA ARG A 57 14.12 3.59 8.29
C ARG A 57 14.06 4.39 9.60
N ALA A 58 14.38 5.69 9.58
CA ALA A 58 14.21 6.56 10.74
C ALA A 58 12.73 6.73 11.13
N ALA A 59 11.86 6.95 10.16
CA ALA A 59 10.41 7.03 10.36
C ALA A 59 9.83 5.74 10.95
N VAL A 60 10.26 4.58 10.42
CA VAL A 60 9.88 3.26 10.94
C VAL A 60 10.26 3.10 12.42
N GLY A 61 11.44 3.61 12.82
CA GLY A 61 11.87 3.60 14.21
C GLY A 61 10.99 4.46 15.13
N ARG A 62 10.53 5.63 14.65
CA ARG A 62 9.58 6.49 15.39
C ARG A 62 8.18 5.90 15.51
N ALA A 63 7.76 5.13 14.50
CA ALA A 63 6.46 4.46 14.49
C ALA A 63 6.41 3.20 15.37
N ALA A 64 7.55 2.70 15.83
CA ALA A 64 7.62 1.54 16.70
C ALA A 64 6.93 1.79 18.06
N PRO A 65 6.42 0.74 18.73
CA PRO A 65 6.41 -0.67 18.33
C PRO A 65 5.20 -1.07 17.47
N LEU A 66 4.21 -0.20 17.31
CA LEU A 66 2.92 -0.55 16.69
C LEU A 66 2.88 -0.35 15.17
N GLY A 67 3.86 0.37 14.61
CA GLY A 67 4.00 0.62 13.18
C GLY A 67 3.25 1.87 12.71
N ALA A 68 3.49 2.28 11.46
CA ALA A 68 3.05 3.58 10.96
C ALA A 68 1.53 3.71 10.84
N GLY A 69 0.81 2.60 10.59
CA GLY A 69 -0.66 2.61 10.59
C GLY A 69 -1.25 2.96 11.96
N ALA A 70 -0.61 2.50 13.05
CA ALA A 70 -1.03 2.84 14.42
C ALA A 70 -0.65 4.28 14.78
N ALA A 71 0.52 4.74 14.33
CA ALA A 71 0.93 6.13 14.50
C ALA A 71 -0.06 7.08 13.77
N ALA A 72 -0.49 6.72 12.56
CA ALA A 72 -1.52 7.44 11.83
C ALA A 72 -2.86 7.48 12.59
N ASP A 73 -3.29 6.37 13.20
CA ASP A 73 -4.51 6.36 14.03
C ASP A 73 -4.36 7.22 15.27
N ARG A 74 -3.19 7.21 15.92
CA ARG A 74 -2.91 8.04 17.09
C ARG A 74 -3.07 9.51 16.75
N ASP A 75 -2.44 9.95 15.66
CA ASP A 75 -2.48 11.35 15.23
C ASP A 75 -3.90 11.78 14.80
N ALA A 76 -4.65 10.88 14.14
CA ALA A 76 -6.02 11.15 13.73
C ALA A 76 -7.00 11.24 14.92
N LEU A 77 -6.72 10.53 16.01
CA LEU A 77 -7.58 10.46 17.19
C LEU A 77 -7.21 11.46 18.29
N ALA A 78 -5.97 11.95 18.30
CA ALA A 78 -5.48 12.93 19.28
C ALA A 78 -6.36 14.20 19.39
N PRO A 79 -6.88 14.80 18.30
CA PRO A 79 -7.78 15.96 18.38
C PRO A 79 -9.10 15.68 19.12
N PHE A 80 -9.50 14.40 19.19
CA PHE A 80 -10.71 13.96 19.92
C PHE A 80 -10.41 13.60 21.38
N GLY A 81 -9.17 13.80 21.86
CA GLY A 81 -8.76 13.46 23.23
C GLY A 81 -8.63 11.96 23.50
N ILE A 82 -8.60 11.14 22.46
CA ILE A 82 -8.47 9.68 22.59
C ILE A 82 -6.96 9.33 22.56
N ASP A 83 -6.45 8.92 23.71
CA ASP A 83 -5.07 8.46 23.87
C ASP A 83 -5.00 6.94 23.62
N LEU A 84 -4.55 6.56 22.42
CA LEU A 84 -4.40 5.15 22.03
C LEU A 84 -3.36 4.40 22.87
N ASP A 85 -2.37 5.09 23.43
CA ASP A 85 -1.32 4.45 24.22
C ASP A 85 -1.89 3.94 25.57
N ARG A 86 -2.98 4.55 26.05
CA ARG A 86 -3.73 4.07 27.24
C ARG A 86 -4.57 2.83 26.98
N LEU A 87 -4.85 2.49 25.72
CA LEU A 87 -5.71 1.35 25.36
C LEU A 87 -4.96 0.01 25.35
N GLY A 88 -3.66 -0.01 25.65
CA GLY A 88 -2.86 -1.24 25.69
C GLY A 88 -2.88 -2.01 24.38
N LEU A 89 -2.95 -1.30 23.25
CA LEU A 89 -3.06 -1.91 21.93
C LEU A 89 -1.84 -2.78 21.65
N THR A 90 -2.10 -3.96 21.10
CA THR A 90 -1.06 -4.84 20.58
C THR A 90 -1.17 -4.91 19.06
N PRO A 91 -0.08 -5.21 18.33
CA PRO A 91 -0.12 -5.41 16.89
C PRO A 91 -1.21 -6.39 16.44
N ALA A 92 -1.45 -7.44 17.22
CA ALA A 92 -2.49 -8.43 16.96
C ALA A 92 -3.93 -7.87 17.01
N VAL A 93 -4.18 -6.87 17.86
CA VAL A 93 -5.49 -6.19 17.93
C VAL A 93 -5.71 -5.32 16.70
N LEU A 94 -4.67 -4.61 16.25
CA LEU A 94 -4.71 -3.75 15.07
C LEU A 94 -4.93 -4.52 13.77
N ASP A 95 -4.50 -5.79 13.70
CA ASP A 95 -4.65 -6.63 12.50
C ASP A 95 -5.93 -7.47 12.49
N ARG A 96 -6.84 -7.27 13.45
CA ARG A 96 -8.14 -7.94 13.44
C ARG A 96 -9.00 -7.37 12.32
N ALA A 97 -9.11 -8.12 11.22
CA ALA A 97 -9.99 -7.77 10.11
C ALA A 97 -11.45 -7.56 10.58
N PRO A 98 -12.17 -6.57 10.05
CA PRO A 98 -13.57 -6.37 10.36
C PRO A 98 -14.37 -7.61 9.94
N ALA A 99 -15.28 -8.04 10.82
CA ALA A 99 -16.03 -9.28 10.68
C ALA A 99 -17.08 -9.17 9.56
N ARG A 100 -16.71 -9.58 8.33
CA ARG A 100 -17.50 -10.26 7.28
C ARG A 100 -16.95 -9.93 5.88
N GLU A 101 -16.43 -10.93 5.18
CA GLU A 101 -16.20 -10.88 3.73
C GLU A 101 -17.47 -11.30 2.97
N PRO A 102 -17.81 -10.70 1.81
CA PRO A 102 -18.83 -11.23 0.92
C PRO A 102 -18.37 -12.54 0.26
N LEU A 103 -19.32 -13.45 0.07
CA LEU A 103 -19.20 -14.85 -0.43
C LEU A 103 -18.71 -15.03 -1.88
N LEU A 104 -17.94 -14.10 -2.47
CA LEU A 104 -17.46 -14.24 -3.87
C LEU A 104 -15.93 -14.49 -3.94
N PRO A 105 -15.50 -15.73 -4.25
CA PRO A 105 -14.13 -16.18 -4.09
C PRO A 105 -13.32 -15.98 -5.38
N PHE A 106 -12.47 -14.97 -5.41
CA PHE A 106 -11.39 -14.89 -6.40
C PHE A 106 -10.06 -14.62 -5.69
N GLY A 107 -9.54 -15.64 -4.99
CA GLY A 107 -8.15 -15.68 -4.51
C GLY A 107 -7.78 -14.79 -3.31
N ALA A 108 -8.67 -13.93 -2.81
CA ALA A 108 -8.37 -13.05 -1.68
C ALA A 108 -8.08 -13.84 -0.37
N ALA A 109 -8.87 -14.88 -0.08
CA ALA A 109 -8.64 -15.72 1.09
C ALA A 109 -7.32 -16.54 0.98
N GLU A 110 -6.94 -16.95 -0.22
CA GLU A 110 -5.69 -17.69 -0.47
C GLU A 110 -4.47 -16.76 -0.37
N ALA A 111 -4.56 -15.54 -0.93
CA ALA A 111 -3.57 -14.50 -0.75
C ALA A 111 -3.39 -14.13 0.74
N ARG A 112 -4.48 -14.09 1.52
CA ARG A 112 -4.41 -13.84 2.97
C ARG A 112 -3.77 -14.99 3.75
N ARG A 113 -4.13 -16.25 3.46
CA ARG A 113 -3.46 -17.42 4.08
C ARG A 113 -1.96 -17.43 3.74
N TRP A 114 -1.62 -17.09 2.51
CA TRP A 114 -0.24 -16.94 2.07
C TRP A 114 0.47 -15.83 2.87
N CYS A 115 -0.11 -14.62 2.99
CA CYS A 115 0.42 -13.52 3.80
C CYS A 115 0.56 -13.85 5.30
N ALA A 116 -0.42 -14.55 5.88
CA ALA A 116 -0.39 -14.99 7.28
C ALA A 116 0.64 -16.10 7.53
N SER A 117 0.98 -16.88 6.51
CA SER A 117 2.03 -17.91 6.59
C SER A 117 3.45 -17.32 6.50
N MET A 118 3.59 -16.04 6.17
CA MET A 118 4.88 -15.35 6.13
C MET A 118 5.45 -15.13 7.54
N ARG A 119 6.77 -15.04 7.62
CA ARG A 119 7.50 -14.80 8.88
C ARG A 119 8.41 -13.58 8.75
N PRO A 120 8.05 -12.43 9.37
CA PRO A 120 6.79 -12.15 10.07
C PRO A 120 5.61 -11.94 9.09
N PRO A 121 4.35 -11.97 9.54
CA PRO A 121 3.22 -11.72 8.64
C PRO A 121 3.19 -10.27 8.14
N LEU A 122 2.56 -10.03 6.98
CA LEU A 122 2.18 -8.68 6.57
C LEU A 122 1.03 -8.17 7.44
N GLY A 123 1.11 -6.93 7.91
CA GLY A 123 0.01 -6.27 8.63
C GLY A 123 -1.24 -6.08 7.74
N LEU A 124 -2.40 -5.85 8.34
CA LEU A 124 -3.68 -5.76 7.62
C LEU A 124 -3.69 -4.67 6.54
N ASP A 125 -3.17 -3.49 6.86
CA ASP A 125 -3.06 -2.37 5.92
C ASP A 125 -2.13 -2.72 4.74
N ALA A 126 -0.99 -3.36 5.03
CA ALA A 126 -0.03 -3.82 4.04
C ALA A 126 -0.63 -4.90 3.11
N GLN A 127 -1.43 -5.82 3.65
CA GLN A 127 -2.19 -6.80 2.87
C GLN A 127 -3.21 -6.12 1.95
N ALA A 128 -3.98 -5.16 2.48
CA ALA A 128 -4.96 -4.41 1.72
C ALA A 128 -4.32 -3.58 0.59
N ALA A 129 -3.16 -2.95 0.86
CA ALA A 129 -2.39 -2.23 -0.14
C ALA A 129 -1.84 -3.17 -1.23
N PHE A 130 -1.32 -4.34 -0.86
CA PHE A 130 -0.89 -5.34 -1.84
C PHE A 130 -2.04 -5.81 -2.73
N GLU A 131 -3.19 -6.14 -2.14
CA GLU A 131 -4.39 -6.54 -2.87
C GLU A 131 -4.92 -5.44 -3.80
N ALA A 132 -4.96 -4.20 -3.31
CA ALA A 132 -5.33 -3.03 -4.10
C ALA A 132 -4.36 -2.79 -5.26
N SER A 133 -3.06 -2.99 -5.07
CA SER A 133 -2.06 -2.84 -6.14
C SER A 133 -2.17 -3.90 -7.23
N LEU A 134 -2.54 -5.14 -6.89
CA LEU A 134 -2.89 -6.18 -7.86
C LEU A 134 -4.11 -5.77 -8.69
N ARG A 135 -5.15 -5.25 -8.03
CA ARG A 135 -6.35 -4.74 -8.74
C ARG A 135 -6.03 -3.55 -9.63
N LEU A 136 -5.13 -2.66 -9.21
CA LEU A 136 -4.66 -1.56 -10.05
C LEU A 136 -4.00 -2.10 -11.32
N ALA A 137 -3.10 -3.08 -11.22
CA ALA A 137 -2.46 -3.70 -12.39
C ALA A 137 -3.49 -4.31 -13.37
N LEU A 138 -4.48 -5.03 -12.83
CA LEU A 138 -5.57 -5.60 -13.62
C LEU A 138 -6.45 -4.51 -14.27
N ALA A 139 -6.75 -3.44 -13.55
CA ALA A 139 -7.51 -2.31 -14.05
C ALA A 139 -6.75 -1.54 -15.15
N ARG A 140 -5.42 -1.44 -15.04
CA ARG A 140 -4.51 -0.88 -16.05
C ARG A 140 -4.29 -1.81 -17.25
N ARG A 141 -4.87 -3.02 -17.23
CA ARG A 141 -4.72 -4.07 -18.27
C ARG A 141 -3.26 -4.50 -18.44
N GLU A 142 -2.50 -4.45 -17.36
CA GLU A 142 -1.12 -4.92 -17.33
C GLU A 142 -1.06 -6.45 -17.26
N ARG A 143 0.09 -7.00 -17.68
CA ARG A 143 0.30 -8.45 -17.70
C ARG A 143 0.91 -8.96 -16.39
N ASP A 144 1.58 -8.10 -15.64
CA ASP A 144 2.32 -8.47 -14.43
C ASP A 144 1.94 -7.51 -13.29
N HIS A 145 1.96 -8.00 -12.06
CA HIS A 145 1.86 -7.17 -10.86
C HIS A 145 3.27 -6.75 -10.43
N ARG A 146 3.56 -5.46 -10.54
CA ARG A 146 4.92 -4.88 -10.45
C ARG A 146 5.07 -3.88 -9.28
N PRO A 147 6.30 -3.56 -8.83
CA PRO A 147 6.56 -2.64 -7.71
C PRO A 147 5.88 -1.27 -7.81
N GLU A 148 5.80 -0.70 -9.01
CA GLU A 148 5.15 0.58 -9.28
C GLU A 148 3.66 0.59 -8.92
N HIS A 149 2.95 -0.53 -9.11
CA HIS A 149 1.56 -0.63 -8.70
C HIS A 149 1.43 -0.54 -7.18
N LEU A 150 2.37 -1.15 -6.45
CA LEU A 150 2.39 -1.11 -5.00
C LEU A 150 2.74 0.29 -4.51
N ALA A 151 3.75 0.93 -5.10
CA ALA A 151 4.13 2.31 -4.77
C ALA A 151 2.95 3.28 -4.97
N LEU A 152 2.29 3.22 -6.13
CA LEU A 152 1.13 4.07 -6.45
C LEU A 152 -0.01 3.90 -5.45
N VAL A 153 -0.31 2.66 -5.06
CA VAL A 153 -1.38 2.38 -4.10
C VAL A 153 -1.02 2.79 -2.68
N LEU A 154 0.22 2.54 -2.24
CA LEU A 154 0.68 2.98 -0.91
C LEU A 154 0.57 4.50 -0.79
N VAL A 155 1.10 5.25 -1.76
CA VAL A 155 1.07 6.72 -1.71
C VAL A 155 -0.36 7.26 -1.80
N ALA A 156 -1.23 6.66 -2.64
CA ALA A 156 -2.59 7.15 -2.83
C ALA A 156 -3.55 6.81 -1.68
N LEU A 157 -3.42 5.62 -1.07
CA LEU A 157 -4.47 5.06 -0.21
C LEU A 157 -4.06 4.80 1.22
N ASP A 158 -2.78 4.50 1.47
CA ASP A 158 -2.36 3.89 2.73
C ASP A 158 -2.04 4.92 3.81
N PRO A 159 -2.76 4.93 4.96
CA PRO A 159 -2.51 5.90 6.02
C PRO A 159 -1.14 5.76 6.68
N GLY A 160 -0.58 4.54 6.76
CA GLY A 160 0.76 4.32 7.30
C GLY A 160 1.84 4.90 6.38
N ALA A 161 1.72 4.69 5.07
CA ALA A 161 2.61 5.32 4.09
C ALA A 161 2.47 6.85 4.13
N ALA A 162 1.24 7.36 4.21
CA ALA A 162 0.96 8.79 4.34
C ALA A 162 1.63 9.40 5.59
N TRP A 163 1.58 8.70 6.73
CA TRP A 163 2.23 9.10 7.96
C TRP A 163 3.76 9.16 7.80
N VAL A 164 4.36 8.12 7.21
CA VAL A 164 5.81 8.10 6.92
C VAL A 164 6.21 9.26 6.02
N LEU A 165 5.44 9.56 4.97
CA LEU A 165 5.73 10.67 4.06
C LEU A 165 5.66 12.02 4.78
N ALA A 166 4.66 12.23 5.64
CA ALA A 166 4.55 13.44 6.45
C ALA A 166 5.74 13.59 7.42
N ASP A 167 6.14 12.50 8.06
CA ASP A 167 7.25 12.44 9.03
C ASP A 167 8.64 12.69 8.40
N ILE A 168 8.76 12.58 7.06
CA ILE A 168 9.97 12.93 6.30
C ILE A 168 9.78 14.18 5.41
N ASP A 169 8.69 14.93 5.61
CA ASP A 169 8.35 16.16 4.87
C ASP A 169 8.27 15.98 3.35
N ALA A 170 7.83 14.79 2.89
CA ALA A 170 7.61 14.50 1.47
C ALA A 170 6.15 14.77 1.08
N ASP A 171 5.92 15.63 0.08
CA ASP A 171 4.58 15.90 -0.42
C ASP A 171 3.99 14.70 -1.20
N PRO A 172 2.91 14.07 -0.72
CA PRO A 172 2.39 12.85 -1.33
C PRO A 172 1.70 13.10 -2.67
N GLY A 173 1.16 14.30 -2.89
CA GLY A 173 0.49 14.67 -4.12
C GLY A 173 1.48 14.79 -5.29
N THR A 174 2.58 15.52 -5.10
CA THR A 174 3.66 15.62 -6.08
C THR A 174 4.36 14.29 -6.29
N LEU A 175 4.58 13.51 -5.22
CA LEU A 175 5.17 12.18 -5.34
C LEU A 175 4.26 11.24 -6.16
N LEU A 176 2.95 11.27 -5.92
CA LEU A 176 2.00 10.43 -6.65
C LEU A 176 1.92 10.83 -8.13
N ALA A 177 1.93 12.13 -8.43
CA ALA A 177 1.95 12.64 -9.79
C ALA A 177 3.21 12.17 -10.55
N ASP A 178 4.39 12.31 -9.94
CA ASP A 178 5.66 11.88 -10.52
C ASP A 178 5.73 10.36 -10.71
N LEU A 179 5.20 9.57 -9.77
CA LEU A 179 5.08 8.12 -9.92
C LEU A 179 4.13 7.77 -11.06
N ALA A 180 3.00 8.47 -11.20
CA ALA A 180 2.04 8.22 -12.27
C ALA A 180 2.61 8.59 -13.65
N GLU A 181 3.41 9.65 -13.73
CA GLU A 181 4.13 10.06 -14.94
C GLU A 181 5.24 9.07 -15.32
N ALA A 182 6.05 8.64 -14.34
CA ALA A 182 7.13 7.69 -14.57
C ALA A 182 6.63 6.28 -14.93
N PHE A 183 5.46 5.90 -14.41
CA PHE A 183 4.86 4.57 -14.61
C PHE A 183 3.42 4.67 -15.16
N PRO A 184 3.25 5.18 -16.39
CA PRO A 184 1.94 5.38 -16.99
C PRO A 184 1.32 4.03 -17.40
N PRO A 185 -0.02 3.92 -17.44
CA PRO A 185 -0.67 2.70 -17.89
C PRO A 185 -0.28 2.39 -19.35
N PRO A 186 -0.22 1.11 -19.74
CA PRO A 186 0.41 0.72 -21.00
C PRO A 186 -0.35 1.29 -22.21
N ARG A 187 0.39 1.88 -23.15
CA ARG A 187 -0.13 2.44 -24.42
C ARG A 187 -0.38 1.36 -25.48
N ARG A 188 -1.10 0.29 -25.09
CA ARG A 188 -1.54 -0.79 -26.02
C ARG A 188 -2.58 -0.26 -27.02
N ASN A 189 -3.21 -1.16 -27.77
CA ASN A 189 -4.22 -0.85 -28.78
C ASN A 189 -5.35 0.06 -28.26
N ALA A 190 -6.00 0.78 -29.20
CA ALA A 190 -7.02 1.77 -28.88
C ALA A 190 -8.21 1.21 -28.08
N LEU A 191 -8.60 -0.03 -28.35
CA LEU A 191 -9.70 -0.71 -27.65
C LEU A 191 -9.41 -0.88 -26.15
N LEU A 192 -8.22 -1.35 -25.78
CA LEU A 192 -7.86 -1.50 -24.37
C LEU A 192 -7.74 -0.14 -23.67
N ARG A 193 -7.30 0.91 -24.37
CA ARG A 193 -7.30 2.27 -23.81
C ARG A 193 -8.73 2.78 -23.56
N ALA A 194 -9.64 2.57 -24.50
CA ALA A 194 -11.04 2.93 -24.36
C ALA A 194 -11.72 2.17 -23.21
N ASP A 195 -11.54 0.85 -23.13
CA ASP A 195 -12.07 0.03 -22.04
C ASP A 195 -11.58 0.51 -20.66
N ARG A 196 -10.28 0.84 -20.53
CA ARG A 196 -9.77 1.42 -19.28
C ARG A 196 -10.47 2.72 -18.94
N ARG A 197 -10.57 3.64 -19.91
CA ARG A 197 -11.20 4.94 -19.68
C ARG A 197 -12.66 4.78 -19.28
N ILE A 198 -13.42 3.92 -19.94
CA ILE A 198 -14.83 3.66 -19.61
C ILE A 198 -14.96 3.07 -18.20
N GLY A 199 -14.14 2.06 -17.87
CA GLY A 199 -14.22 1.36 -16.59
C GLY A 199 -13.55 2.04 -15.39
N ARG A 200 -12.76 3.12 -15.59
CA ARG A 200 -11.86 3.66 -14.55
C ARG A 200 -12.54 4.07 -13.26
N ARG A 201 -13.72 4.70 -13.34
CA ARG A 201 -14.47 5.16 -12.16
C ARG A 201 -15.02 3.98 -11.35
N SER A 202 -15.63 3.01 -12.04
CA SER A 202 -16.17 1.81 -11.39
C SER A 202 -15.06 0.96 -10.75
N ARG A 203 -13.98 0.69 -11.49
CA ARG A 203 -12.83 -0.10 -11.00
C ARG A 203 -12.09 0.61 -9.87
N GLY A 204 -11.88 1.94 -10.00
CA GLY A 204 -11.28 2.75 -8.94
C GLY A 204 -12.12 2.78 -7.67
N GLY A 205 -13.44 2.96 -7.81
CA GLY A 205 -14.38 2.89 -6.69
C GLY A 205 -14.42 1.50 -6.02
N ASP A 206 -14.33 0.41 -6.79
CA ASP A 206 -14.27 -0.94 -6.21
C ASP A 206 -12.98 -1.17 -5.40
N LEU A 207 -11.84 -0.71 -5.92
CA LEU A 207 -10.56 -0.80 -5.26
C LEU A 207 -10.58 -0.06 -3.92
N ILE A 208 -11.07 1.18 -3.90
CA ILE A 208 -11.23 1.99 -2.68
C ILE A 208 -12.18 1.31 -1.70
N ARG A 209 -13.39 0.93 -2.14
CA ARG A 209 -14.37 0.29 -1.26
C ARG A 209 -13.83 -0.98 -0.61
N ARG A 210 -13.04 -1.78 -1.32
CA ARG A 210 -12.44 -3.00 -0.78
C ARG A 210 -11.33 -2.68 0.22
N TYR A 211 -10.45 -1.73 -0.11
CA TYR A 211 -9.40 -1.28 0.82
C TYR A 211 -10.02 -0.79 2.14
N GLN A 212 -11.01 0.10 2.07
CA GLN A 212 -11.71 0.63 3.25
C GLN A 212 -12.45 -0.47 4.02
N ARG A 213 -13.05 -1.44 3.32
CA ARG A 213 -13.74 -2.56 3.96
C ARG A 213 -12.77 -3.50 4.67
N THR A 214 -11.56 -3.70 4.14
CA THR A 214 -10.55 -4.56 4.77
C THR A 214 -9.89 -3.88 5.96
N THR A 215 -9.56 -2.60 5.84
CA THR A 215 -8.79 -1.86 6.87
C THR A 215 -9.69 -1.15 7.88
N GLY A 216 -10.94 -0.86 7.53
CA GLY A 216 -11.79 0.06 8.28
C GLY A 216 -11.40 1.54 8.15
N ARG A 217 -10.36 1.86 7.36
CA ARG A 217 -9.78 3.20 7.26
C ARG A 217 -10.33 3.95 6.06
N VAL A 218 -10.43 5.28 6.16
CA VAL A 218 -10.73 6.15 5.01
C VAL A 218 -9.46 6.33 4.18
N VAL A 219 -9.59 6.27 2.85
CA VAL A 219 -8.45 6.47 1.95
C VAL A 219 -8.12 7.96 1.82
N ARG A 220 -6.84 8.29 1.65
CA ARG A 220 -6.36 9.68 1.53
C ARG A 220 -6.80 10.33 0.22
N GLU A 221 -6.43 9.75 -0.92
CA GLU A 221 -6.66 10.32 -2.25
C GLU A 221 -7.60 9.48 -3.12
N ALA A 222 -8.85 9.33 -2.66
CA ALA A 222 -9.88 8.59 -3.38
C ALA A 222 -10.03 9.03 -4.85
N GLY A 223 -9.86 10.33 -5.12
CA GLY A 223 -9.97 10.93 -6.44
C GLY A 223 -8.84 10.57 -7.41
N ALA A 224 -7.67 10.17 -6.90
CA ALA A 224 -6.51 9.86 -7.73
C ALA A 224 -6.62 8.48 -8.42
N VAL A 225 -7.24 7.49 -7.77
CA VAL A 225 -7.28 6.09 -8.28
C VAL A 225 -7.87 5.97 -9.70
N PRO A 226 -9.00 6.62 -10.04
CA PRO A 226 -9.50 6.59 -11.42
C PRO A 226 -8.53 7.19 -12.44
N ALA A 227 -7.76 8.23 -12.07
CA ALA A 227 -6.74 8.82 -12.93
C ALA A 227 -5.58 7.85 -13.15
N LEU A 228 -5.12 7.18 -12.09
CA LEU A 228 -4.08 6.14 -12.16
C LEU A 228 -4.46 5.00 -13.11
N ILE A 229 -5.75 4.66 -13.25
CA ILE A 229 -6.22 3.62 -14.18
C ILE A 229 -6.28 4.13 -15.63
N GLY A 230 -6.75 5.35 -15.81
CA GLY A 230 -7.03 5.93 -17.13
C GLY A 230 -5.78 6.30 -17.91
N GLY A 231 -4.81 6.91 -17.20
CA GLY A 231 -3.71 7.64 -17.82
C GLY A 231 -4.19 8.97 -18.40
#